data_AF-A0A7M5V1E0-F1
#
_entry.id   AF-A0A7M5V1E0-F1
#
_cell.length_a   1.000
_cell.length_b   1.000
_cell.length_c   1.000
_cell.angle_alpha   90.00
_cell.angle_beta   90.00
_cell.angle_gamma   90.00
#
_symmetry.space_group_name_H-M   'P 1'
#
loop_
_entity.id
_entity.type
_entity.pdbx_description
1 polymer ?
#
loop_
_entity_poly.entity_id
_entity_poly.type
_entity_poly.pdbx_seq_one_letter_code
_entity_poly.pdbx_strand_id
1 'polypeptide(L)'
;MDILGRILLSVSILSLLHAGFSTIQYKTYLKLTEEDFQHIPIDITVQVLLSVVMAIFGIIRVAGELKDIHIAAELASKSWETVGNRQSFYNFNHRGQRLFQDLPED
;
A
#
# COMPACT_ATOMS: atom_id res chain seq x y z
N MET A 1 -0.49 7.25 -1.21
CA MET A 1 0.04 5.91 -1.55
C MET A 1 1.46 5.84 -1.08
N ASP A 2 1.70 5.16 0.04
CA ASP A 2 3.00 5.19 0.69
C ASP A 2 3.98 4.26 -0.02
N ILE A 3 4.73 4.83 -0.97
CA ILE A 3 5.76 4.14 -1.76
C ILE A 3 6.76 3.43 -0.84
N LEU A 4 7.13 4.06 0.27
CA LEU A 4 8.00 3.49 1.29
C LEU A 4 7.42 2.19 1.89
N GLY A 5 6.12 2.17 2.21
CA GLY A 5 5.44 0.98 2.74
C GLY A 5 5.47 -0.19 1.76
N ARG A 6 5.25 0.10 0.46
CA ARG A 6 5.32 -0.91 -0.60
C ARG A 6 6.73 -1.48 -0.76
N ILE A 7 7.76 -0.63 -0.76
CA ILE A 7 9.15 -1.07 -0.85
C ILE A 7 9.51 -1.95 0.36
N LEU A 8 9.18 -1.50 1.58
CA LEU A 8 9.46 -2.24 2.80
C LEU A 8 8.79 -3.62 2.80
N LEU A 9 7.52 -3.66 2.38
CA LEU A 9 6.77 -4.91 2.23
C LEU A 9 7.40 -5.84 1.19
N SER A 10 7.74 -5.32 0.00
CA SER A 10 8.42 -6.12 -1.04
C SER A 10 9.75 -6.71 -0.56
N VAL A 11 10.58 -5.90 0.11
CA VAL A 11 11.85 -6.35 0.69
C VAL A 11 11.63 -7.41 1.77
N SER A 12 10.64 -7.24 2.65
CA SER A 12 10.33 -8.22 3.69
C SER A 12 9.91 -9.58 3.11
N ILE A 13 9.11 -9.59 2.05
CA ILE A 13 8.66 -10.83 1.39
C ILE A 13 9.86 -11.53 0.75
N LEU A 14 10.73 -10.80 0.05
CA LEU A 14 11.95 -11.36 -0.53
C LEU A 14 12.90 -11.92 0.55
N SER A 15 13.07 -11.19 1.66
CA SER A 15 13.89 -11.65 2.79
C SER A 15 13.32 -12.90 3.45
N LEU A 16 11.98 -13.00 3.59
CA LEU A 16 11.32 -14.16 4.17
C LEU A 16 11.45 -15.39 3.25
N LEU A 17 11.30 -15.19 1.94
CA LEU A 17 11.55 -16.24 0.93
C LEU A 17 13.00 -16.73 0.99
N HIS A 18 13.96 -15.81 1.08
CA HIS A 18 15.37 -16.15 1.23
C HIS A 18 15.62 -17.00 2.48
N ALA A 19 15.10 -16.59 3.65
CA ALA A 19 15.26 -17.34 4.88
C ALA A 19 14.59 -18.73 4.83
N GLY A 20 13.44 -18.83 4.15
CA GLY A 20 12.79 -20.11 3.87
C GLY A 20 13.65 -21.03 3.01
N PHE A 21 14.23 -20.50 1.94
CA PHE A 21 15.16 -21.23 1.10
C PHE A 21 16.41 -21.70 1.88
N SER A 22 17.02 -20.81 2.67
CA SER A 22 18.15 -21.15 3.54
C SER A 22 17.81 -22.26 4.54
N THR A 23 16.59 -22.27 5.09
CA THR A 23 16.13 -23.33 6.00
C THR A 23 16.02 -24.67 5.27
N ILE A 24 15.46 -24.68 4.06
CA ILE A 24 15.32 -25.90 3.25
C ILE A 24 16.70 -26.44 2.86
N GLN A 25 17.60 -25.56 2.46
CA GLN A 25 18.98 -25.92 2.11
C GLN A 25 19.73 -26.50 3.31
N TYR A 26 19.63 -25.87 4.49
CA TYR A 26 20.23 -26.37 5.72
C TYR A 26 19.71 -27.76 6.11
N LYS A 27 18.39 -27.97 6.04
CA LYS A 27 17.78 -29.28 6.31
C LYS A 27 18.22 -30.34 5.30
N THR A 28 18.39 -29.96 4.04
CA THR A 28 18.86 -30.87 2.99
C THR A 28 20.32 -31.23 3.20
N TYR A 29 21.15 -30.26 3.60
CA TYR A 29 22.55 -30.47 3.94
C TYR A 29 22.71 -31.49 5.07
N LEU A 30 22.00 -31.31 6.19
CA LEU A 30 22.06 -32.26 7.32
C LEU A 30 21.65 -33.68 6.92
N LYS A 31 20.62 -33.82 6.07
CA LYS A 31 20.21 -35.13 5.55
C LYS A 31 21.28 -35.79 4.70
N LEU A 32 22.05 -35.01 3.94
CA LEU A 32 23.13 -35.51 3.09
C LEU A 32 24.38 -35.91 3.89
N THR A 33 24.63 -35.22 5.00
CA THR A 33 25.78 -35.50 5.88
C THR A 33 25.46 -36.50 6.99
N GLU A 34 24.23 -37.04 7.01
CA GLU A 34 23.74 -37.95 8.07
C GLU A 34 23.88 -37.36 9.48
N GLU A 35 23.83 -36.02 9.59
CA GLU A 35 23.88 -35.31 10.85
C GLU A 35 22.46 -35.13 11.43
N ASP A 36 22.34 -35.27 12.74
CA ASP A 36 21.06 -35.10 13.42
C ASP A 36 20.59 -33.64 13.43
N PHE A 37 19.34 -33.41 13.03
CA PHE A 37 18.72 -32.09 13.12
C PHE A 37 18.40 -31.74 14.57
N GLN A 38 19.18 -30.83 15.17
CA GLN A 38 18.93 -30.34 16.53
C GLN A 38 18.11 -29.07 16.56
N HIS A 39 18.54 -28.03 15.83
CA HIS A 39 17.89 -26.73 15.81
C HIS A 39 18.22 -25.97 14.52
N ILE A 40 17.44 -24.94 14.22
CA ILE A 40 17.73 -24.03 13.11
C ILE A 40 18.83 -23.05 13.55
N PRO A 41 19.82 -22.76 12.69
CA PRO A 41 20.82 -21.74 12.94
C PRO A 41 20.22 -20.39 13.36
N ILE A 42 20.90 -19.71 14.29
CA ILE A 42 20.37 -18.49 14.91
C ILE A 42 20.28 -17.32 13.91
N ASP A 43 21.16 -17.27 12.92
CA ASP A 43 21.15 -16.31 11.82
C ASP A 43 19.85 -16.40 11.00
N ILE A 44 19.44 -17.61 10.61
CA ILE A 44 18.17 -17.84 9.88
C ILE A 44 16.98 -17.43 10.76
N THR A 45 17.02 -17.78 12.05
CA THR A 45 15.95 -17.44 12.99
C THR A 45 15.79 -15.92 13.15
N VAL A 46 16.91 -15.20 13.31
CA VAL A 46 16.92 -13.73 13.39
C VAL A 46 16.45 -13.11 12.08
N GLN A 47 16.86 -13.66 10.92
CA GLN A 47 16.41 -13.16 9.61
C GLN A 47 14.89 -13.30 9.43
N VAL A 48 14.32 -14.45 9.83
CA VAL A 48 12.86 -14.64 9.80
C VAL A 48 12.18 -13.63 10.73
N LEU A 49 12.64 -13.50 11.97
CA LEU A 49 12.06 -12.57 12.94
C LEU A 49 12.07 -11.12 12.42
N LEU A 50 13.22 -10.67 11.90
CA LEU A 50 13.36 -9.33 11.34
C LEU A 50 12.46 -9.13 10.11
N SER A 51 12.39 -10.12 9.22
CA SER A 51 11.54 -10.04 8.03
C SER A 51 10.06 -9.96 8.37
N VAL A 52 9.59 -10.68 9.40
CA VAL A 52 8.20 -10.61 9.88
C VAL A 52 7.91 -9.23 10.48
N VAL A 53 8.81 -8.70 11.31
CA VAL A 53 8.66 -7.37 11.89
C VAL A 53 8.60 -6.30 10.78
N MET A 54 9.47 -6.37 9.79
CA MET A 54 9.43 -5.48 8.62
C MET A 54 8.13 -5.62 7.83
N ALA A 55 7.62 -6.84 7.64
CA ALA A 55 6.36 -7.07 6.93
C ALA A 55 5.18 -6.39 7.65
N ILE A 56 5.11 -6.49 8.98
CA ILE A 56 4.07 -5.84 9.79
C ILE A 56 4.11 -4.32 9.59
N PHE A 57 5.30 -3.70 9.71
CA PHE A 57 5.44 -2.26 9.47
C PHE A 57 5.10 -1.86 8.03
N GLY A 58 5.44 -2.69 7.05
CA GLY A 58 5.15 -2.45 5.64
C GLY A 58 3.65 -2.46 5.37
N ILE A 59 2.94 -3.46 5.89
CA ILE A 59 1.48 -3.60 5.73
C ILE A 59 0.74 -2.44 6.39
N ILE A 60 1.12 -2.05 7.62
CA ILE A 60 0.47 -0.93 8.31
C ILE A 60 0.56 0.37 7.50
N ARG A 61 1.72 0.63 6.87
CA ARG A 61 1.89 1.79 5.99
C ARG A 61 1.11 1.69 4.69
N VAL A 62 1.00 0.48 4.12
CA VAL A 62 0.25 0.26 2.87
C VAL A 62 -1.27 0.33 3.10
N ALA A 63 -1.75 -0.07 4.28
CA ALA A 63 -3.17 -0.05 4.63
C ALA A 63 -3.80 1.35 4.56
N GLY A 64 -2.97 2.39 4.65
CA GLY A 64 -3.40 3.78 4.53
C GLY A 64 -3.93 4.36 5.83
N GLU A 65 -4.24 5.64 5.80
CA GLU A 65 -4.74 6.36 6.97
C GLU A 65 -6.23 6.12 7.16
N LEU A 66 -6.65 6.07 8.43
CA LEU A 66 -8.05 6.04 8.78
C LEU A 66 -8.66 7.41 8.47
N LYS A 67 -9.80 7.40 7.77
CA LYS A 67 -10.58 8.62 7.52
C LYS A 67 -11.50 8.87 8.72
N ASP A 68 -11.64 10.14 9.09
CA ASP A 68 -12.57 10.54 10.15
C ASP A 68 -14.02 10.14 9.83
N ILE A 69 -14.73 9.67 10.85
CA ILE A 69 -16.14 9.28 10.76
C ILE A 69 -17.03 10.52 10.62
N HIS A 70 -16.57 11.68 11.12
CA HIS A 70 -17.36 12.90 11.13
C HIS A 70 -17.29 13.65 9.80
N ILE A 71 -18.34 13.47 8.99
CA ILE A 71 -18.48 14.07 7.67
C ILE A 71 -18.57 15.61 7.72
N ALA A 72 -19.01 16.22 8.83
CA ALA A 72 -19.21 17.67 8.86
C ALA A 72 -17.90 18.46 8.73
N ALA A 73 -16.76 17.91 9.16
CA ALA A 73 -15.46 18.53 8.96
C ALA A 73 -15.06 18.57 7.47
N GLU A 74 -15.32 17.49 6.73
CA GLU A 74 -15.11 17.44 5.28
C GLU A 74 -16.11 18.34 4.54
N LEU A 75 -17.37 18.40 4.97
CA LEU A 75 -18.38 19.27 4.39
C LEU A 75 -18.13 20.75 4.66
N ALA A 76 -17.55 21.11 5.80
CA ALA A 76 -17.16 22.48 6.10
C ALA A 76 -16.12 23.03 5.10
N SER A 77 -15.30 22.15 4.52
CA SER A 77 -14.33 22.51 3.47
C SER A 77 -14.97 22.71 2.08
N LYS A 78 -16.22 22.27 1.87
CA LYS A 78 -16.92 22.41 0.59
C LYS A 78 -17.68 23.73 0.53
N SER A 79 -17.52 24.46 -0.58
CA SER A 79 -18.26 25.69 -0.85
C SER A 79 -19.71 25.41 -1.26
N TRP A 80 -20.59 26.40 -1.07
CA TRP A 80 -21.98 26.34 -1.52
C TRP A 80 -22.10 26.17 -3.03
N GLU A 81 -21.19 26.78 -3.81
CA GLU A 81 -21.12 26.62 -5.27
C GLU A 81 -20.95 25.15 -5.67
N THR A 82 -20.08 24.42 -4.97
CA THR A 82 -19.84 22.99 -5.23
C THR A 82 -21.05 22.13 -4.88
N VAL A 83 -21.77 22.46 -3.80
CA VAL A 83 -22.93 21.69 -3.33
C VAL A 83 -24.21 22.02 -4.11
N GLY A 84 -24.37 23.29 -4.51
CA GLY A 84 -25.51 23.78 -5.30
C GLY A 84 -25.49 23.31 -6.75
N ASN A 85 -24.33 22.87 -7.23
CA ASN A 85 -24.12 22.33 -8.56
C ASN A 85 -24.81 20.96 -8.75
N ARG A 86 -26.06 20.96 -9.25
CA ARG A 86 -26.83 19.73 -9.50
C ARG A 86 -26.69 19.25 -10.94
N GLN A 87 -25.77 18.30 -11.16
CA GLN A 87 -25.47 17.75 -12.49
C GLN A 87 -26.70 17.21 -13.22
N SER A 88 -27.65 16.58 -12.52
CA SER A 88 -28.88 16.06 -13.12
C SER A 88 -29.82 17.13 -13.66
N PHE A 89 -29.64 18.40 -13.29
CA PHE A 89 -30.48 19.54 -13.70
C PHE A 89 -29.70 20.57 -14.52
N TYR A 90 -28.63 20.16 -15.17
CA TYR A 90 -27.89 21.05 -16.04
C TYR A 90 -28.73 21.53 -17.22
N ASN A 91 -28.67 22.84 -17.42
CA ASN A 91 -29.19 23.48 -18.61
C ASN A 91 -28.01 24.05 -19.39
N PHE A 92 -27.83 23.55 -20.62
CA PHE A 92 -26.74 23.97 -21.51
C PHE A 92 -27.07 25.24 -22.30
N ASN A 93 -28.31 25.75 -22.21
CA ASN A 93 -28.71 27.02 -22.78
C ASN A 93 -28.34 28.18 -21.82
N HIS A 94 -27.05 28.45 -21.70
CA HIS A 94 -26.51 29.53 -20.88
C HIS A 94 -25.57 30.43 -21.69
N ARG A 95 -25.30 31.64 -21.18
CA ARG A 95 -24.49 32.67 -21.86
C ARG A 95 -23.09 32.19 -22.28
N GLY A 96 -22.50 31.27 -21.52
CA GLY A 96 -21.22 30.64 -21.84
C GLY A 96 -21.17 29.99 -23.24
N GLN A 97 -22.30 29.51 -23.77
CA GLN A 97 -22.36 28.87 -25.09
C GLN A 97 -21.93 29.82 -26.22
N ARG A 98 -22.22 31.12 -26.11
CA ARG A 98 -21.81 32.13 -27.11
C ARG A 98 -20.55 32.87 -26.73
N LEU A 99 -20.25 32.99 -25.43
CA LEU A 99 -19.06 33.67 -24.96
C LEU A 99 -17.76 32.88 -25.22
N PHE A 100 -17.84 31.56 -25.26
CA PHE A 100 -16.67 30.67 -25.42
C PHE A 100 -16.71 29.86 -26.72
N GLN A 101 -17.51 30.29 -27.71
CA GLN A 101 -17.72 29.54 -28.95
C GLN A 101 -16.48 29.52 -29.88
N ASP A 102 -15.67 30.57 -29.83
CA ASP A 102 -14.54 30.79 -30.75
C ASP A 102 -13.17 30.51 -30.10
N LEU A 103 -13.14 29.96 -28.88
CA LEU A 103 -11.88 29.56 -28.26
C LEU A 103 -11.38 28.27 -28.95
N PRO A 104 -10.09 28.18 -29.33
CA PRO A 104 -9.52 26.92 -29.79
C PRO A 104 -9.66 25.87 -28.67
N GLU A 105 -10.11 24.68 -29.04
CA GLU A 105 -10.12 23.53 -28.13
C GLU A 105 -8.68 23.04 -27.99
N ASP A 106 -8.03 23.41 -26.89
CA ASP A 106 -6.72 22.90 -26.47
C ASP A 106 -6.84 21.56 -25.71
#